data_AF-A0AAJ0GFZ2-F1
#
_entry.id   AF-A0AAJ0GFZ2-F1
#
_cell.length_a   1.000
_cell.length_b   1.000
_cell.length_c   1.000
_cell.angle_alpha   90.00
_cell.angle_beta   90.00
_cell.angle_gamma   90.00
#
_symmetry.space_group_name_H-M   'P 1'
#
loop_
_entity.id
_entity.type
_entity.pdbx_description
1 polymer ?
#
loop_
_entity_poly.entity_id
_entity_poly.type
_entity_poly.pdbx_seq_one_letter_code
_entity_poly.pdbx_strand_id
1 'polypeptide(L)' 'MPSINVSLKDGASADKLEEAKKHISEQGGKVTHEFKLVKGFTADMPEDKVSTLQSNEVSTDR' A
#
# COMPACT_ATOMS: atom_id res chain seq x y z
N MET A 1 -11.68 9.37 -2.00
CA MET A 1 -10.56 8.56 -2.50
C MET A 1 -10.35 7.47 -1.47
N PRO A 2 -10.31 6.18 -1.86
CA PRO A 2 -10.00 5.11 -0.93
C PRO A 2 -8.54 5.19 -0.46
N SER A 3 -8.34 5.15 0.85
CA SER A 3 -7.03 5.01 1.46
C SER A 3 -6.75 3.53 1.71
N ILE A 4 -5.60 3.04 1.25
CA ILE A 4 -5.13 1.67 1.46
C ILE A 4 -3.96 1.66 2.44
N ASN A 5 -3.97 0.68 3.35
CA ASN A 5 -2.89 0.47 4.31
C ASN A 5 -1.97 -0.62 3.80
N VAL A 6 -0.77 -0.24 3.40
CA VAL A 6 0.29 -1.15 2.96
C VAL A 6 1.17 -1.47 4.16
N SER A 7 1.08 -2.71 4.64
CA SER A 7 1.88 -3.19 5.76
C SER A 7 2.80 -4.30 5.27
N LEU A 8 4.10 -4.20 5.53
CA LEU A 8 5.02 -5.27 5.27
C LEU A 8 5.14 -6.18 6.49
N LYS A 9 5.21 -7.49 6.23
CA LYS A 9 5.46 -8.52 7.24
C LYS A 9 6.83 -8.32 7.91
N ASP A 10 6.94 -8.66 9.18
CA ASP A 10 8.19 -8.60 9.94
C ASP A 10 9.32 -9.33 9.20
N GLY A 11 10.36 -8.58 8.83
CA GLY A 11 11.50 -9.06 8.04
C GLY A 11 11.50 -8.69 6.56
N ALA A 12 10.44 -8.07 6.04
CA ALA A 12 10.46 -7.57 4.66
C ALA A 12 11.47 -6.42 4.49
N SER A 13 12.15 -6.41 3.35
CA SER A 13 13.13 -5.38 2.97
C SER A 13 12.46 -4.03 2.71
N ALA A 14 13.18 -2.95 3.01
CA ALA A 14 12.74 -1.59 2.73
C ALA A 14 12.48 -1.37 1.22
N ASP A 15 13.19 -2.11 0.36
CA ASP A 15 13.01 -2.13 -1.09
C ASP A 15 11.56 -2.41 -1.51
N LYS A 16 10.89 -3.38 -0.86
CA LYS A 16 9.47 -3.67 -1.17
C LYS A 16 8.54 -2.51 -0.79
N LEU A 17 8.91 -1.75 0.22
CA LEU A 17 8.15 -0.58 0.65
C LEU A 17 8.31 0.55 -0.36
N GLU A 18 9.53 0.75 -0.87
CA GLU A 18 9.81 1.70 -1.95
C GLU A 18 9.16 1.30 -3.28
N GLU A 19 9.23 0.02 -3.66
CA GLU A 19 8.53 -0.49 -4.86
C GLU A 19 7.03 -0.26 -4.76
N ALA A 20 6.42 -0.56 -3.60
CA ALA A 20 5.01 -0.30 -3.38
C ALA A 20 4.70 1.20 -3.50
N LYS A 21 5.49 2.07 -2.86
CA LYS A 21 5.31 3.53 -2.98
C LYS A 21 5.43 4.03 -4.42
N LYS A 22 6.36 3.47 -5.20
CA LYS A 22 6.49 3.75 -6.64
C LYS A 22 5.24 3.32 -7.39
N HIS A 23 4.80 2.08 -7.19
CA HIS A 23 3.61 1.52 -7.82
C HIS A 23 2.33 2.32 -7.51
N ILE A 24 2.21 2.83 -6.27
CA ILE A 24 1.14 3.74 -5.85
C ILE A 24 1.25 5.04 -6.64
N SER A 25 2.43 5.65 -6.66
CA SER A 25 2.68 6.94 -7.32
C SER A 25 2.44 6.87 -8.84
N GLU A 26 2.87 5.79 -9.48
CA GLU A 26 2.67 5.55 -10.92
C GLU A 26 1.20 5.34 -11.28
N GLN A 27 0.41 4.80 -10.35
CA GLN A 27 -1.04 4.67 -10.50
C GLN A 27 -1.81 5.94 -10.13
N GLY A 28 -1.12 7.06 -9.86
CA GLY A 28 -1.73 8.33 -9.45
C GLY A 28 -2.18 8.35 -7.99
N GLY A 29 -1.73 7.40 -7.18
CA GLY A 29 -1.90 7.39 -5.74
C GLY A 29 -0.85 8.23 -5.02
N LYS A 30 -1.09 8.51 -3.74
CA LYS A 30 -0.23 9.34 -2.90
C LYS A 30 -0.09 8.73 -1.51
N VAL A 31 1.14 8.61 -1.02
CA VAL A 31 1.41 8.24 0.38
C VAL A 31 0.94 9.37 1.30
N THR A 32 0.04 9.06 2.23
CA THR A 32 -0.54 10.00 3.19
C THR A 32 0.03 9.83 4.58
N HIS A 33 0.42 8.61 4.95
CA HIS A 33 0.95 8.31 6.27
C HIS A 33 2.04 7.26 6.21
N GLU A 34 3.07 7.38 7.04
CA GLU A 34 4.15 6.39 7.12
C GLU A 34 4.30 5.89 8.55
N PHE A 35 4.29 4.59 8.71
CA PHE A 35 4.54 3.94 10.00
C PHE A 35 6.04 3.64 10.07
N LYS A 36 6.71 4.18 11.09
CA LYS A 36 8.14 3.93 11.34
C LYS A 36 8.39 2.71 12.23
N LEU A 37 7.46 2.40 13.15
CA LEU A 37 7.57 1.27 14.06
C LEU A 37 7.30 -0.07 13.37
N VAL A 38 6.25 -0.10 12.54
CA VAL A 38 5.93 -1.22 11.67
C VAL A 38 6.28 -0.79 10.25
N LYS A 39 6.97 -1.63 9.47
CA LYS A 39 7.34 -1.27 8.10
C LYS A 39 6.07 -1.19 7.25
N GLY A 40 5.44 -0.01 7.20
CA GLY A 40 4.20 0.18 6.48
C GLY A 40 3.90 1.65 6.21
N PHE A 41 2.93 1.90 5.34
CA PHE A 41 2.45 3.23 5.00
C PHE A 41 1.00 3.18 4.53
N THR A 42 0.28 4.28 4.73
CA THR A 42 -1.04 4.51 4.15
C THR A 42 -0.87 5.32 2.88
N ALA A 43 -1.58 4.92 1.83
CA ALA A 43 -1.63 5.64 0.58
C ALA A 43 -3.06 5.81 0.09
N ASP A 44 -3.38 6.99 -0.41
CA ASP A 44 -4.61 7.27 -1.12
C ASP A 44 -4.45 6.85 -2.57
N MET A 45 -5.45 6.14 -3.11
CA MET A 45 -5.48 5.78 -4.51
C MET A 45 -6.82 6.15 -5.13
N PRO A 46 -6.85 6.47 -6.43
CA PRO A 46 -8.11 6.65 -7.14
C PRO A 46 -8.87 5.32 -7.21
N GLU A 47 -10.18 5.36 -6.97
CA GLU A 47 -11.08 4.19 -6.99
C GLU A 47 -10.98 3.40 -8.30
N ASP A 48 -10.79 4.11 -9.41
CA ASP A 48 -10.59 3.56 -10.75
C ASP A 48 -9.36 2.62 -10.86
N LYS A 49 -8.37 2.79 -9.98
CA LYS A 49 -7.12 2.01 -9.94
C LYS A 49 -7.02 1.03 -8.76
N VAL A 50 -7.91 1.14 -7.77
CA VAL A 50 -7.94 0.21 -6.61
C VAL A 50 -8.31 -1.21 -7.02
N SER A 51 -9.15 -1.36 -8.05
CA SER A 51 -9.62 -2.65 -8.58
C SER A 51 -8.50 -3.61 -8.99
N THR A 52 -7.34 -3.09 -9.40
CA THR A 52 -6.17 -3.89 -9.81
C THR A 52 -5.28 -4.34 -8.65
N LEU A 53 -5.29 -3.61 -7.52
CA LEU A 53 -4.47 -3.94 -6.35
C LEU A 53 -5.20 -4.83 -5.34
N GLN A 54 -6.54 -4.81 -5.37
CA GLN A 54 -7.38 -5.64 -4.49
C GLN A 54 -7.16 -7.15 -4.67
N SER A 55 -6.53 -7.57 -5.78
CA SER A 55 -6.19 -8.96 -6.06
C SER A 55 -5.02 -9.51 -5.25
N ASN A 56 -4.30 -8.68 -4.47
CA ASN A 56 -3.39 -9.21 -3.45
C ASN A 56 -4.09 -9.21 -2.09
N GLU A 57 -5.10 -10.08 -2.01
CA GLU A 57 -5.82 -10.57 -0.83
C GLU A 57 -5.05 -10.46 0.50
N VAL A 58 -5.11 -9.29 1.11
CA VAL A 58 -5.12 -9.21 2.57
C VAL A 58 -6.38 -9.96 2.97
N SER A 59 -6.21 -11.21 3.43
CA SER A 59 -7.30 -12.01 3.96
C SER A 59 -7.90 -11.25 5.13
N THR A 60 -9.00 -10.55 4.89
CA THR A 60 -9.97 -10.24 5.95
C THR A 60 -11.07 -11.28 5.78
N ASP A 61 -10.78 -12.43 6.37
CA ASP A 61 -11.72 -13.47 6.76
C ASP A 61 -12.94 -12.82 7.43
N ARG A 62 -14.13 -13.24 7.02
CA ARG A 62 -15.41 -12.80 7.58
C ARG A 62 -16.14 -14.01 8.15
#